data_AF-X0UIU0-F1
#
_entry.id   AF-X0UIU0-F1
#
_cell.length_a   1.000
_cell.length_b   1.000
_cell.length_c   1.000
_cell.angle_alpha   90.00
_cell.angle_beta   90.00
_cell.angle_gamma   90.00
#
_symmetry.space_group_name_H-M   'P 1'
#
loop_
_entity.id
_entity.type
_entity.pdbx_description
1 polymer ?
#
loop_
_entity_poly.entity_id
_entity_poly.type
_entity_poly.pdbx_seq_one_letter_code
_entity_poly.pdbx_strand_id
1 'polypeptide(L)' 'MSELSDFDDAYKDAELNIPDGIYVVRVDKVRSTTTQRTGAPMISWELRILGPTHENQVLFKNSVITEKSVR' A
#
# COMPACT_ATOMS: atom_id res chain seq x y z
N MET A 1 -13.00 -12.66 -25.20
CA MET A 1 -13.07 -12.09 -23.82
C MET A 1 -12.19 -12.96 -22.95
N SER A 2 -10.89 -12.64 -22.83
CA SER A 2 -9.93 -13.42 -22.02
C SER A 2 -8.75 -12.55 -21.55
N GLU A 3 -8.42 -11.47 -22.28
CA GLU A 3 -7.27 -10.63 -21.94
C GLU A 3 -7.37 -9.86 -20.62
N LEU A 4 -8.54 -9.77 -19.97
CA LEU A 4 -8.66 -9.11 -18.65
C LEU A 4 -8.67 -10.11 -17.49
N SER A 5 -9.15 -11.34 -17.70
CA SER A 5 -9.18 -12.37 -16.66
C SER A 5 -7.79 -12.92 -16.35
N ASP A 6 -6.92 -13.02 -17.37
CA ASP A 6 -5.59 -13.60 -17.23
C ASP A 6 -4.67 -12.71 -16.36
N PHE A 7 -4.90 -11.39 -16.35
CA PHE A 7 -4.20 -10.47 -15.45
C PHE A 7 -4.71 -10.54 -14.01
N ASP A 8 -6.02 -10.75 -13.82
CA ASP A 8 -6.60 -10.92 -12.49
C ASP A 8 -6.06 -12.19 -11.81
N ASP A 9 -5.87 -13.28 -12.56
CA ASP A 9 -5.32 -14.52 -12.02
C ASP A 9 -3.81 -14.42 -11.72
N ALA A 10 -3.03 -13.74 -12.57
CA ALA A 10 -1.63 -13.42 -12.26
C ALA A 10 -1.49 -12.50 -11.03
N TYR A 11 -2.47 -11.64 -10.76
CA TYR A 11 -2.50 -10.78 -9.57
C TYR A 11 -2.84 -11.55 -8.29
N LYS A 12 -3.68 -12.60 -8.38
CA LYS A 12 -4.02 -13.47 -7.24
C LYS A 12 -2.84 -14.34 -6.80
N ASP A 13 -2.00 -14.76 -7.73
CA ASP A 13 -0.84 -15.62 -7.47
C ASP A 13 0.40 -14.84 -7.01
N ALA A 14 0.37 -13.51 -7.09
CA ALA A 14 1.37 -12.64 -6.49
C ALA A 14 1.14 -12.56 -4.96
N GLU A 15 1.32 -13.67 -4.26
CA GLU A 15 1.52 -13.66 -2.80
C GLU A 15 2.80 -12.87 -2.52
N LEU A 16 2.65 -11.56 -2.28
CA LEU A 16 3.69 -10.74 -1.67
C LEU A 16 3.83 -11.19 -0.22
N ASN A 17 4.53 -12.30 -0.03
CA ASN A 17 4.83 -12.91 1.25
C ASN A 17 5.95 -12.12 1.95
N ILE A 18 5.70 -10.83 2.16
CA ILE A 18 6.58 -9.94 2.92
C ILE A 18 6.15 -10.13 4.38
N PRO A 19 6.97 -10.77 5.23
CA PRO A 19 6.61 -11.02 6.61
C PRO A 19 6.47 -9.69 7.36
N ASP A 20 5.65 -9.67 8.40
CA ASP A 20 5.56 -8.51 9.29
C ASP A 20 6.93 -8.23 9.91
N GLY A 21 7.36 -6.97 9.87
CA GLY A 21 8.69 -6.59 10.31
C GLY A 21 8.95 -5.09 10.23
N ILE A 22 10.15 -4.70 10.65
CA ILE A 22 10.63 -3.32 10.55
C ILE A 22 11.45 -3.19 9.27
N TYR A 23 10.93 -2.40 8.34
CA TYR A 23 11.58 -2.14 7.06
C TYR A 23 12.01 -0.69 6.98
N VAL A 24 13.21 -0.47 6.41
CA VAL A 24 13.62 0.86 5.95
C VAL A 24 13.01 1.06 4.57
N VAL A 25 12.18 2.10 4.43
CA VAL A 25 11.44 2.37 3.20
C VAL A 25 11.66 3.79 2.71
N ARG A 26 11.61 3.98 1.40
CA ARG A 26 11.47 5.27 0.73
C ARG A 26 10.00 5.56 0.47
N VAL A 27 9.60 6.82 0.63
CA VAL A 27 8.28 7.28 0.17
C VAL A 27 8.36 7.58 -1.32
N ASP A 28 7.67 6.79 -2.14
CA ASP A 28 7.61 7.00 -3.59
C ASP A 28 6.47 7.97 -3.94
N LYS A 29 5.30 7.80 -3.31
CA LYS A 29 4.15 8.67 -3.56
C LYS A 29 3.27 8.85 -2.33
N VAL A 30 2.72 10.05 -2.18
CA VAL A 30 1.73 10.39 -1.16
C VAL A 30 0.50 10.97 -1.83
N ARG A 31 -0.68 10.49 -1.47
CA ARG A 31 -1.97 11.01 -1.95
C ARG A 31 -2.86 11.33 -0.76
N SER A 32 -3.47 12.50 -0.77
CA SER A 32 -4.59 12.81 0.13
C SER A 32 -5.87 12.35 -0.54
N THR A 33 -6.61 11.50 0.13
CA THR A 33 -7.86 10.90 -0.35
C THR A 33 -8.90 10.90 0.77
N THR A 34 -10.11 10.43 0.47
CA THR A 34 -11.15 10.20 1.47
C THR A 34 -11.53 8.72 1.49
N THR A 35 -11.96 8.22 2.64
CA THR A 35 -12.48 6.85 2.74
C THR A 35 -13.79 6.75 1.97
N GLN A 36 -13.97 5.66 1.22
CA GLN A 36 -15.18 5.48 0.40
C GLN A 36 -16.45 5.38 1.26
N ARG A 37 -16.35 4.79 2.46
CA ARG A 37 -17.51 4.52 3.32
C ARG A 37 -17.89 5.67 4.23
N THR A 38 -16.91 6.37 4.80
CA THR A 38 -17.16 7.39 5.83
C THR A 38 -16.79 8.81 5.40
N GLY A 39 -16.20 8.97 4.21
CA GLY A 39 -15.72 10.27 3.72
C GLY A 39 -14.58 10.86 4.55
N ALA A 40 -14.00 10.09 5.48
CA ALA A 40 -12.97 10.58 6.38
C ALA A 40 -11.68 10.85 5.59
N PRO A 41 -10.97 11.95 5.88
CA PRO A 41 -9.70 12.24 5.22
C PRO A 41 -8.69 11.12 5.51
N MET A 42 -7.95 10.73 4.49
CA MET A 42 -6.98 9.64 4.53
C MET A 42 -5.73 10.04 3.74
N ILE A 43 -4.58 9.55 4.18
CA ILE A 43 -3.35 9.62 3.42
C ILE A 43 -3.02 8.21 2.92
N SER A 44 -2.93 8.06 1.61
CA SER A 44 -2.46 6.85 0.95
C SER A 44 -0.99 7.02 0.61
N TRP A 45 -0.17 6.08 1.10
CA TRP A 45 1.27 6.05 0.96
C TRP A 45 1.67 4.88 0.07
N GLU A 46 2.49 5.18 -0.92
CA GLU A 46 3.20 4.22 -1.76
C GLU A 46 4.65 4.23 -1.30
N LEU A 47 5.10 3.12 -0.72
CA LEU A 47 6.38 2.97 -0.06
C LEU A 47 7.20 1.91 -0.79
N ARG A 48 8.52 2.09 -0.87
CA ARG A 48 9.43 1.13 -1.47
C ARG A 48 10.48 0.68 -0.47
N ILE A 49 10.65 -0.63 -0.29
CA ILE A 49 11.63 -1.19 0.64
C ILE A 49 13.06 -0.96 0.10
N LEU A 50 13.93 -0.43 0.96
CA LEU A 50 15.36 -0.20 0.68
C LEU A 50 16.28 -1.26 1.31
N GLY A 51 15.75 -2.06 2.25
CA GLY A 51 16.53 -3.08 2.95
C GLY A 51 16.90 -4.27 2.05
N PRO A 52 17.93 -5.06 2.44
CA PRO A 52 18.39 -6.22 1.66
C PRO A 52 17.33 -7.32 1.55
N THR A 53 16.42 -7.41 2.52
CA THR A 53 15.28 -8.32 2.48
C THR A 53 14.10 -7.63 1.79
N HIS A 54 13.59 -8.23 0.71
CA HIS A 54 12.47 -7.69 -0.09
C HIS A 54 12.77 -6.32 -0.74
N GLU A 55 14.02 -6.11 -1.15
CA GLU A 55 14.46 -4.88 -1.82
C GLU A 55 13.57 -4.54 -3.03
N ASN A 56 13.26 -3.25 -3.21
CA ASN A 56 12.44 -2.72 -4.30
C ASN A 56 10.97 -3.16 -4.31
N GLN A 57 10.51 -3.94 -3.33
CA GLN A 57 9.10 -4.26 -3.19
C GLN A 57 8.30 -3.02 -2.77
N VAL A 58 7.10 -2.90 -3.33
CA VAL A 58 6.18 -1.79 -3.07
C VAL A 58 5.19 -2.19 -1.97
N LEU A 59 5.07 -1.33 -0.97
CA LEU A 59 4.11 -1.43 0.12
C LEU A 59 3.10 -0.29 0.02
N PHE A 60 1.82 -0.64 0.18
CA PHE A 60 0.75 0.34 0.28
C PHE A 60 0.29 0.47 1.72
N LYS A 61 0.35 1.69 2.26
CA LYS A 61 -0.16 1.99 3.60
C LYS A 61 -1.21 3.09 3.50
N ASN A 62 -2.36 2.87 4.14
CA ASN A 62 -3.40 3.87 4.24
C ASN A 62 -3.55 4.35 5.70
N SER A 63 -3.53 5.65 5.92
CA SER A 63 -3.64 6.25 7.26
C SER A 63 -4.83 7.19 7.29
N VAL A 64 -5.89 6.78 7.99
CA VAL A 64 -7.07 7.63 8.21
C VAL A 64 -6.71 8.73 9.20
N ILE A 65 -6.98 9.98 8.84
CA ILE A 65 -6.85 11.11 9.75
C ILE A 65 -8.13 11.15 10.58
N THR A 66 -7.97 10.92 11.87
CA THR A 66 -9.05 11.05 12.87
C THR A 66 -8.68 12.16 13.86
N GLU A 67 -9.62 12.65 14.67
CA GLU A 67 -9.33 13.63 15.74
C GLU A 67 -8.23 13.15 16.70
N LYS A 68 -8.11 11.83 16.91
CA LYS A 68 -7.04 11.23 17.71
C LYS A 68 -5.67 11.23 17.01
N SER A 69 -5.64 11.36 15.69
CA SER A 69 -4.40 11.36 14.89
C SER A 69 -3.75 12.75 14.81
N VAL A 70 -4.49 13.81 15.15
CA VAL A 70 -4.05 15.22 15.06
C VAL A 70 -3.60 15.77 16.42
N ARG A 71 -3.73 14.99 17.50
CA ARG A 71 -3.45 15.42 18.87
C ARG A 71 -2.04 15.09 19.33
#